data_AF-A0A529QLY5-F1
#
_entry.id   AF-A0A529QLY5-F1
#
_cell.length_a   1.000
_cell.length_b   1.000
_cell.length_c   1.000
_cell.angle_alpha   90.00
_cell.angle_beta   90.00
_cell.angle_gamma   90.00
#
_symmetry.space_group_name_H-M   'P 1'
#
loop_
_entity.id
_entity.type
_entity.pdbx_description
1 polymer ?
#
loop_
_entity_poly.entity_id
_entity_poly.type
_entity_poly.pdbx_seq_one_letter_code
_entity_poly.pdbx_strand_id
1 'polypeptide(L)'
;MKRVLVTGGCGFIGRHVAQELADHGYRVRLLDALVDQVHGAEAINLPTGAELIKSDVRDRDAVAEAVSDIDAVIHLAAEVGVGQSMYEIARYVGTNDLGTAVLLEALIKHPVERIVVASSMSIYGEGLYRTADGERIDNARRKPADIKDGLW
;
A
#
# COMPACT_ATOMS: atom_id res chain seq x y z
N MET A 1 9.88 -11.73 -20.19
CA MET A 1 10.27 -11.15 -18.88
C MET A 1 9.02 -10.50 -18.32
N LYS A 2 8.56 -10.90 -17.14
CA LYS A 2 7.28 -10.42 -16.62
C LYS A 2 7.36 -8.95 -16.21
N ARG A 3 6.27 -8.20 -16.40
CA ARG A 3 6.12 -6.82 -15.99
C ARG A 3 5.22 -6.72 -14.76
N VAL A 4 5.71 -6.02 -13.74
CA VAL A 4 5.00 -5.84 -12.46
C VAL A 4 4.72 -4.37 -12.26
N LEU A 5 3.46 -4.05 -11.95
CA LEU A 5 3.05 -2.73 -11.50
C LEU A 5 3.16 -2.66 -9.97
N VAL A 6 3.84 -1.63 -9.46
CA VAL A 6 3.87 -1.29 -8.04
C VAL A 6 3.22 0.07 -7.85
N THR A 7 2.01 0.12 -7.28
CA THR A 7 1.42 1.41 -6.90
C THR A 7 2.00 1.86 -5.56
N GLY A 8 2.19 3.17 -5.35
CA GLY A 8 2.95 3.67 -4.19
C GLY A 8 4.43 3.29 -4.28
N GLY A 9 4.91 3.06 -5.51
CA GLY A 9 6.21 2.47 -5.81
C GLY A 9 7.42 3.33 -5.43
N CYS A 10 7.23 4.62 -5.20
CA CYS A 10 8.29 5.53 -4.75
C CYS A 10 8.29 5.69 -3.23
N GLY A 11 7.25 5.22 -2.53
CA GLY A 11 7.14 5.31 -1.07
C GLY A 11 8.13 4.41 -0.32
N PHE A 12 8.10 4.48 1.01
CA PHE A 12 9.03 3.76 1.89
C PHE A 12 9.15 2.27 1.57
N ILE A 13 8.03 1.54 1.50
CA ILE A 13 8.03 0.11 1.17
C ILE A 13 8.22 -0.10 -0.34
N GLY A 14 7.53 0.71 -1.15
CA GLY A 14 7.48 0.55 -2.60
C GLY A 14 8.84 0.57 -3.28
N ARG A 15 9.73 1.48 -2.87
CA ARG A 15 11.07 1.58 -3.48
C ARG A 15 11.93 0.33 -3.27
N HIS A 16 11.79 -0.32 -2.11
CA HIS A 16 12.51 -1.57 -1.83
C HIS A 16 11.92 -2.74 -2.62
N VAL A 17 10.60 -2.81 -2.72
CA VAL A 17 9.92 -3.81 -3.56
C VAL A 17 10.29 -3.63 -5.04
N ALA A 18 10.31 -2.40 -5.53
CA ALA A 18 10.69 -2.08 -6.91
C ALA A 18 12.14 -2.49 -7.20
N GLN A 19 13.07 -2.22 -6.28
CA GLN A 19 14.46 -2.62 -6.42
C GLN A 19 14.60 -4.15 -6.43
N GLU A 20 13.96 -4.84 -5.48
CA GLU A 20 13.98 -6.30 -5.39
C GLU A 20 13.47 -6.97 -6.68
N LEU A 21 12.37 -6.45 -7.24
CA LEU A 21 11.83 -6.91 -8.52
C LEU A 21 12.81 -6.69 -9.67
N ALA A 22 13.45 -5.52 -9.74
CA ALA A 22 14.42 -5.23 -10.78
C ALA A 22 15.65 -6.16 -10.69
N ASP A 23 16.17 -6.38 -9.47
CA ASP A 23 17.32 -7.26 -9.21
C ASP A 23 17.05 -8.72 -9.59
N HIS A 24 15.78 -9.14 -9.54
CA HIS A 24 15.33 -10.47 -9.96
C HIS A 24 14.90 -10.55 -11.43
N GLY A 25 15.16 -9.52 -12.23
CA GLY A 25 14.88 -9.53 -13.66
C GLY A 25 13.39 -9.42 -13.98
N TYR A 26 12.63 -8.65 -13.22
CA TYR A 26 11.30 -8.18 -13.63
C TYR A 26 11.39 -6.81 -14.30
N ARG A 27 10.46 -6.52 -15.22
CA ARG A 27 10.24 -5.15 -15.70
C ARG A 27 9.32 -4.44 -14.71
N VAL A 28 9.75 -3.29 -14.20
CA VAL A 28 9.01 -2.60 -13.13
C VAL A 28 8.34 -1.35 -13.69
N ARG A 29 7.05 -1.20 -13.40
CA ARG A 29 6.32 0.06 -13.58
C ARG A 29 5.82 0.54 -12.22
N LEU A 30 5.98 1.82 -11.95
CA LEU A 30 5.53 2.45 -10.72
C LEU A 30 4.40 3.42 -11.03
N LEU A 31 3.36 3.41 -10.20
CA LEU A 31 2.33 4.45 -10.16
C LEU A 31 2.42 5.14 -8.79
N ASP A 32 2.78 6.42 -8.75
CA ASP A 32 2.94 7.16 -7.50
C ASP A 32 2.52 8.62 -7.67
N ALA A 33 1.75 9.14 -6.71
CA ALA A 33 1.30 10.53 -6.72
C ALA A 33 2.40 11.53 -6.35
N LEU A 34 3.51 11.03 -5.76
CA LEU A 34 4.61 11.83 -5.24
C LEU A 34 4.15 12.92 -4.26
N VAL A 35 3.27 12.55 -3.33
CA VAL A 35 2.76 13.45 -2.29
C VAL A 35 3.90 14.02 -1.44
N ASP A 36 3.95 15.35 -1.33
CA ASP A 36 5.01 16.08 -0.60
C ASP A 36 5.22 15.59 0.83
N GLN A 37 4.15 15.18 1.52
CA GLN A 37 4.22 14.64 2.87
C GLN A 37 5.08 13.37 2.98
N VAL A 38 5.16 12.57 1.91
CA VAL A 38 5.90 11.31 1.86
C VAL A 38 7.30 11.51 1.29
N HIS A 39 7.43 12.33 0.25
CA HIS A 39 8.66 12.42 -0.55
C HIS A 39 9.49 13.68 -0.29
N GLY A 40 8.87 14.73 0.26
CA GLY A 40 9.52 16.02 0.51
C GLY A 40 10.24 16.57 -0.72
N ALA A 41 11.46 17.07 -0.52
CA ALA A 41 12.34 17.55 -1.59
C ALA A 41 13.40 16.51 -2.01
N GLU A 42 13.30 15.27 -1.54
CA GLU A 42 14.29 14.25 -1.84
C GLU A 42 14.21 13.80 -3.31
N ALA A 43 15.37 13.54 -3.91
CA ALA A 43 15.42 12.96 -5.24
C ALA A 43 14.90 11.53 -5.20
N ILE A 44 13.93 11.22 -6.08
CA ILE A 44 13.39 9.87 -6.23
C ILE A 44 14.38 9.06 -7.06
N ASN A 45 14.96 8.04 -6.45
CA ASN A 45 15.82 7.08 -7.15
C ASN A 45 14.98 5.90 -7.64
N LEU A 46 14.96 5.71 -8.94
CA LEU A 46 14.27 4.59 -9.59
C LEU A 46 15.27 3.48 -9.92
N PRO A 47 14.87 2.20 -9.81
CA PRO A 47 15.66 1.09 -10.35
C PRO A 47 15.92 1.31 -11.84
N THR A 48 17.07 0.83 -12.34
CA THR A 48 17.43 0.99 -13.75
C THR A 48 16.38 0.33 -14.64
N GLY A 49 15.84 1.09 -15.60
CA GLY A 49 14.81 0.60 -16.53
C GLY A 49 13.40 0.54 -15.95
N ALA A 50 13.17 1.01 -14.72
CA ALA A 50 11.83 1.20 -14.19
C ALA A 50 11.12 2.37 -14.87
N GLU A 51 9.83 2.21 -15.13
CA GLU A 51 8.94 3.24 -15.66
C GLU A 51 8.18 3.90 -14.50
N LEU A 52 8.07 5.23 -14.49
CA LEU A 52 7.28 5.96 -13.50
C LEU A 52 6.11 6.68 -14.18
N ILE A 53 4.90 6.36 -13.73
CA ILE A 53 3.69 7.14 -13.99
C ILE A 53 3.43 7.97 -12.74
N LYS A 54 3.67 9.28 -12.84
CA LYS A 54 3.35 10.24 -11.78
C LYS A 54 1.87 10.59 -11.85
N SER A 55 1.02 9.86 -11.13
CA SER A 55 -0.40 10.20 -10.98
C SER A 55 -0.98 9.60 -9.70
N ASP A 56 -2.17 10.04 -9.36
CA ASP A 56 -2.96 9.55 -8.24
C ASP A 56 -3.65 8.22 -8.59
N VAL A 57 -3.77 7.31 -7.63
CA VAL A 57 -4.46 6.02 -7.86
C VAL A 57 -5.97 6.18 -8.07
N ARG A 58 -6.53 7.36 -7.80
CA ARG A 58 -7.92 7.73 -8.12
C ARG A 58 -8.10 8.19 -9.57
N ASP A 59 -7.01 8.49 -10.28
CA ASP A 59 -7.05 8.86 -11.69
C ASP A 59 -7.28 7.60 -12.54
N ARG A 60 -8.51 7.48 -13.05
CA ARG A 60 -8.96 6.31 -13.81
C ARG A 60 -8.16 6.10 -15.09
N ASP A 61 -7.77 7.18 -15.76
CA ASP A 61 -7.07 7.10 -17.04
C ASP A 61 -5.61 6.72 -16.80
N ALA A 62 -4.96 7.33 -15.80
CA ALA A 62 -3.60 6.96 -15.42
C ALA A 62 -3.51 5.52 -14.88
N VAL A 63 -4.52 5.06 -14.13
CA VAL A 63 -4.58 3.66 -13.67
C VAL A 63 -4.79 2.71 -14.85
N ALA A 64 -5.64 3.05 -15.82
CA ALA A 64 -5.84 2.24 -17.02
C ALA A 64 -4.54 2.12 -17.84
N GLU A 65 -3.79 3.22 -17.98
CA GLU A 65 -2.45 3.22 -18.58
C GLU A 65 -1.48 2.34 -17.76
N ALA A 66 -1.47 2.50 -16.43
CA ALA A 66 -0.57 1.79 -15.56
C ALA A 66 -0.74 0.26 -15.62
N VAL A 67 -1.98 -0.23 -15.69
CA VAL A 67 -2.29 -1.67 -15.77
C VAL A 67 -2.14 -2.27 -17.18
N SER A 68 -1.92 -1.44 -18.21
CA SER A 68 -1.74 -1.91 -19.58
C SER A 68 -0.45 -2.73 -19.73
N ASP A 69 -0.53 -3.90 -20.36
CA ASP A 69 0.61 -4.83 -20.55
C ASP A 69 1.35 -5.20 -19.24
N ILE A 70 0.61 -5.39 -18.16
CA ILE A 70 1.10 -5.85 -16.85
C ILE A 70 0.75 -7.31 -16.61
N ASP A 71 1.69 -8.09 -16.05
CA ASP A 71 1.45 -9.49 -15.68
C ASP A 71 0.97 -9.65 -14.23
N ALA A 72 1.43 -8.77 -13.32
CA ALA A 72 1.07 -8.79 -11.90
C ALA A 72 1.10 -7.40 -11.24
N VAL A 73 0.34 -7.23 -10.16
CA VAL A 73 0.24 -5.97 -9.41
C VAL A 73 0.63 -6.16 -7.94
N ILE A 74 1.42 -5.24 -7.41
CA ILE A 74 1.63 -5.04 -5.98
C ILE A 74 1.06 -3.66 -5.61
N HIS A 75 -0.07 -3.66 -4.90
CA HIS A 75 -0.80 -2.45 -4.54
C HIS A 75 -0.36 -1.95 -3.16
N LEU A 76 0.48 -0.91 -3.14
CA LEU A 76 1.01 -0.26 -1.92
C LEU A 76 0.61 1.22 -1.82
N ALA A 77 -0.13 1.74 -2.81
CA ALA A 77 -0.62 3.12 -2.77
C ALA A 77 -1.70 3.23 -1.71
N ALA A 78 -1.37 3.87 -0.58
CA ALA A 78 -2.27 4.14 0.51
C ALA A 78 -1.76 5.35 1.32
N GLU A 79 -2.68 6.07 1.94
CA GLU A 79 -2.36 6.99 3.02
C GLU A 79 -2.38 6.26 4.35
N VAL A 80 -1.37 6.55 5.16
CA VAL A 80 -1.18 5.99 6.51
C VAL A 80 -1.21 7.12 7.53
N GLY A 81 -1.67 6.82 8.74
CA GLY A 81 -1.72 7.78 9.84
C GLY A 81 -3.11 7.90 10.44
N VAL A 82 -3.33 7.22 11.57
CA VAL A 82 -4.63 7.19 12.27
C VAL A 82 -5.11 8.60 12.60
N GLY A 83 -4.22 9.50 13.01
CA GLY A 83 -4.57 10.88 13.31
C GLY A 83 -5.17 11.62 12.10
N GLN A 84 -4.51 11.57 10.94
CA GLN A 84 -4.97 12.25 9.72
C GLN A 84 -6.30 11.70 9.21
N SER A 85 -6.53 10.41 9.36
CA SER A 85 -7.81 9.80 8.97
C SER A 85 -9.02 10.41 9.70
N MET A 86 -8.82 11.09 10.86
CA MET A 86 -9.92 11.70 11.63
C MET A 86 -10.33 13.09 11.13
N TYR A 87 -9.47 13.81 10.40
CA TYR A 87 -9.75 15.19 9.94
C TYR A 87 -9.61 15.39 8.43
N GLU A 88 -8.92 14.50 7.72
CA GLU A 88 -8.86 14.45 6.24
C GLU A 88 -9.62 13.21 5.71
N ILE A 89 -10.77 12.89 6.30
CA ILE A 89 -11.53 11.64 6.05
C ILE A 89 -11.74 11.37 4.55
N ALA A 90 -12.25 12.35 3.80
CA ALA A 90 -12.56 12.19 2.38
C ALA A 90 -11.31 11.91 1.52
N ARG A 91 -10.18 12.52 1.89
CA ARG A 91 -8.89 12.27 1.23
C ARG A 91 -8.40 10.86 1.58
N TYR A 92 -8.42 10.49 2.86
CA TYR A 92 -7.96 9.19 3.34
C TYR A 92 -8.78 8.02 2.74
N VAL A 93 -10.10 8.10 2.80
CA VAL A 93 -11.03 7.13 2.18
C VAL A 93 -10.91 7.18 0.65
N GLY A 94 -10.72 8.36 0.09
CA GLY A 94 -10.52 8.54 -1.35
C GLY A 94 -9.29 7.77 -1.84
N THR A 95 -8.15 7.92 -1.18
CA THR A 95 -6.91 7.25 -1.59
C THR A 95 -6.97 5.75 -1.31
N ASN A 96 -7.44 5.36 -0.12
CA ASN A 96 -7.37 3.96 0.32
C ASN A 96 -8.48 3.10 -0.27
N ASP A 97 -9.73 3.56 -0.24
CA ASP A 97 -10.88 2.73 -0.62
C ASP A 97 -11.24 2.95 -2.09
N LEU A 98 -11.46 4.22 -2.48
CA LEU A 98 -11.80 4.56 -3.85
C LEU A 98 -10.61 4.29 -4.79
N GLY A 99 -9.38 4.60 -4.39
CA GLY A 99 -8.17 4.26 -5.16
C GLY A 99 -8.04 2.77 -5.42
N THR A 100 -8.24 1.94 -4.39
CA THR A 100 -8.29 0.47 -4.54
C THR A 100 -9.40 0.07 -5.51
N ALA A 101 -10.59 0.64 -5.39
CA ALA A 101 -11.71 0.33 -6.29
C ALA A 101 -11.42 0.70 -7.76
N VAL A 102 -10.79 1.85 -8.01
CA VAL A 102 -10.37 2.27 -9.36
C VAL A 102 -9.37 1.27 -9.96
N LEU A 103 -8.38 0.82 -9.18
CA LEU A 103 -7.45 -0.22 -9.60
C LEU A 103 -8.17 -1.52 -9.93
N LEU A 104 -9.02 -2.03 -9.02
CA LEU A 104 -9.74 -3.28 -9.23
C LEU A 104 -10.67 -3.21 -10.45
N GLU A 105 -11.33 -2.07 -10.67
CA GLU A 105 -12.18 -1.86 -11.85
C GLU A 105 -11.36 -1.88 -13.16
N ALA A 106 -10.15 -1.31 -13.17
CA ALA A 106 -9.26 -1.38 -14.31
C ALA A 106 -8.80 -2.83 -14.59
N LEU A 107 -8.53 -3.60 -13.55
CA LEU A 107 -8.12 -5.02 -13.66
C LEU A 107 -9.22 -5.94 -14.19
N ILE A 108 -10.50 -5.56 -14.12
CA ILE A 108 -11.58 -6.29 -14.80
C ILE A 108 -11.38 -6.24 -16.33
N LYS A 109 -10.92 -5.09 -16.85
CA LYS A 109 -10.68 -4.87 -18.29
C LYS A 109 -9.30 -5.35 -18.72
N HIS A 110 -8.33 -5.31 -17.80
CA HIS A 110 -6.94 -5.71 -18.00
C HIS A 110 -6.56 -6.78 -16.97
N PRO A 111 -7.02 -8.03 -17.13
CA PRO A 111 -6.79 -9.08 -16.15
C PRO A 111 -5.30 -9.39 -16.02
N VAL A 112 -4.85 -9.54 -14.78
CA VAL A 112 -3.49 -9.90 -14.41
C VAL A 112 -3.45 -11.30 -13.78
N GLU A 113 -2.30 -11.94 -13.77
CA GLU A 113 -2.15 -13.27 -13.16
C GLU A 113 -2.29 -13.24 -11.63
N ARG A 114 -1.91 -12.11 -11.01
CA ARG A 114 -1.90 -11.95 -9.56
C ARG A 114 -1.95 -10.49 -9.13
N ILE A 115 -2.68 -10.24 -8.05
CA ILE A 115 -2.58 -9.03 -7.26
C ILE A 115 -2.13 -9.36 -5.83
N VAL A 116 -1.23 -8.55 -5.28
CA VAL A 116 -0.89 -8.52 -3.85
C VAL A 116 -1.32 -7.16 -3.32
N VAL A 117 -2.18 -7.15 -2.29
CA VAL A 117 -2.68 -5.91 -1.66
C VAL A 117 -2.06 -5.77 -0.28
N ALA A 118 -1.44 -4.62 0.01
CA ALA A 118 -1.03 -4.30 1.36
C ALA A 118 -2.24 -3.98 2.24
N SER A 119 -2.55 -4.88 3.16
CA SER A 119 -3.53 -4.64 4.23
C SER A 119 -2.85 -4.03 5.46
N SER A 120 -3.62 -3.81 6.53
CA SER A 120 -3.12 -3.27 7.79
C SER A 120 -3.73 -4.01 8.97
N MET A 121 -2.96 -4.16 10.05
CA MET A 121 -3.50 -4.62 11.34
C MET A 121 -4.65 -3.75 11.87
N SER A 122 -4.75 -2.49 11.40
CA SER A 122 -5.80 -1.55 11.81
C SER A 122 -7.22 -2.05 11.50
N ILE A 123 -7.40 -2.99 10.55
CA ILE A 123 -8.71 -3.59 10.28
C ILE A 123 -9.27 -4.36 11.47
N TYR A 124 -8.40 -4.82 12.38
CA TYR A 124 -8.80 -5.55 13.58
C TYR A 124 -9.28 -4.64 14.72
N GLY A 125 -9.09 -3.32 14.58
CA GLY A 125 -9.43 -2.35 15.64
C GLY A 125 -8.65 -2.62 16.92
N GLU A 126 -9.35 -2.59 18.05
CA GLU A 126 -8.77 -2.89 19.37
C GLU A 126 -8.46 -4.39 19.56
N GLY A 127 -8.97 -5.24 18.66
CA GLY A 127 -8.84 -6.69 18.71
C GLY A 127 -9.88 -7.34 19.63
N LEU A 128 -10.12 -8.63 19.41
CA LEU A 128 -10.92 -9.48 20.30
C LEU A 128 -10.07 -10.66 20.72
N TYR A 129 -9.53 -10.59 21.93
CA TYR A 129 -8.63 -11.57 22.50
C TYR A 129 -9.42 -12.65 23.22
N ARG A 130 -8.82 -13.84 23.31
CA ARG A 130 -9.31 -14.93 24.14
C ARG A 130 -8.20 -15.37 25.09
N THR A 131 -8.46 -15.35 26.38
CA THR A 131 -7.55 -15.84 27.42
C THR A 131 -7.48 -17.37 27.41
N ALA A 132 -6.53 -17.96 28.15
CA ALA A 132 -6.37 -19.41 28.22
C ALA A 132 -7.59 -20.13 28.85
N ASP A 133 -8.30 -19.46 29.76
CA ASP A 133 -9.55 -19.93 30.38
C ASP A 133 -10.80 -19.60 29.56
N GLY A 134 -10.64 -18.96 28.40
CA GLY A 134 -11.70 -18.76 27.42
C GLY A 134 -12.50 -17.46 27.58
N GLU A 135 -12.11 -16.58 28.50
CA GLU A 135 -12.65 -15.23 28.60
C GLU A 135 -12.34 -14.43 27.33
N ARG A 136 -13.28 -13.61 26.88
CA ARG A 136 -13.10 -12.71 25.74
C ARG A 136 -12.82 -11.32 26.24
N ILE A 137 -11.77 -10.70 25.71
CA ILE A 137 -11.36 -9.33 26.06
C ILE A 137 -11.32 -8.52 24.76
N ASP A 138 -12.06 -7.41 24.70
CA ASP A 138 -12.16 -6.52 23.53
C ASP A 138 -11.41 -5.20 23.72
N ASN A 139 -10.83 -4.98 24.89
CA ASN A 139 -10.13 -3.75 25.27
C ASN A 139 -8.76 -4.02 25.91
N ALA A 140 -8.08 -5.09 25.47
CA ALA A 140 -6.80 -5.50 26.04
C ALA A 140 -5.75 -4.41 25.79
N ARG A 141 -5.45 -3.64 26.82
CA ARG A 141 -4.47 -2.55 26.75
C ARG A 141 -3.19 -2.97 27.46
N ARG A 142 -2.12 -3.14 26.69
CA ARG A 142 -0.79 -3.35 27.27
C ARG A 142 -0.37 -2.15 28.09
N LYS A 143 -0.01 -2.36 29.35
CA LYS A 143 0.55 -1.30 30.18
C LYS A 143 2.04 -1.18 29.88
N PRO A 144 2.61 0.03 29.82
CA PRO A 144 4.04 0.21 29.59
C PRO A 144 4.94 -0.50 30.61
N ALA A 145 4.48 -0.68 31.85
CA ALA A 145 5.20 -1.45 32.87
C ALA A 145 5.26 -2.94 32.50
N ASP A 146 4.12 -3.55 32.19
CA ASP A 146 4.01 -4.95 31.79
C ASP A 146 4.90 -5.28 30.58
N ILE A 147 4.96 -4.39 29.57
CA ILE A 147 5.84 -4.54 28.40
C ILE A 147 7.33 -4.55 28.80
N LYS A 148 7.74 -3.67 29.72
CA LYS A 148 9.14 -3.61 30.20
C LYS A 148 9.55 -4.89 30.92
N ASP A 149 8.61 -5.53 31.59
CA ASP A 149 8.81 -6.76 32.35
C ASP A 149 8.61 -8.03 31.49
N GLY A 150 8.34 -7.89 30.19
CA GLY A 150 8.15 -9.00 29.25
C GLY A 150 6.81 -9.74 29.40
N LEU A 151 5.84 -9.11 30.07
CA LEU A 151 4.48 -9.60 30.23
C LEU A 151 3.62 -9.06 29.08
N TRP A 152 3.33 -9.93 28.10
CA TRP A 152 2.69 -9.58 26.82
C TRP A 152 1.18 -9.69 26.80
#